data_AF-A0A942E7G5-F1
#
_entry.id   AF-A0A942E7G5-F1
#
_cell.length_a   1.000
_cell.length_b   1.000
_cell.length_c   1.000
_cell.angle_alpha   90.00
_cell.angle_beta   90.00
_cell.angle_gamma   90.00
#
_symmetry.space_group_name_H-M   'P 1'
#
loop_
_entity.id
_entity.type
_entity.pdbx_description
1 polymer ?
#
loop_
_entity_poly.entity_id
_entity_poly.type
_entity_poly.pdbx_seq_one_letter_code
_entity_poly.pdbx_strand_id
1 'polypeptide(L)' 'MAMGNQNALRHRAIATALAAELQRQADNGSSRIDVEALASAVDDALDPGAPIAEGKRPAELNSTNDD' A
#
# COMPACT_ATOMS: atom_id res chain seq x y z
N MET A 1 -5.30 7.43 -25.10
CA MET A 1 -6.17 7.57 -23.91
C MET A 1 -5.66 6.81 -22.67
N ALA A 2 -4.72 5.86 -22.77
CA ALA A 2 -4.24 5.09 -21.61
C ALA A 2 -3.45 5.90 -20.54
N MET A 3 -2.69 6.91 -20.95
CA MET A 3 -1.84 7.72 -20.06
C MET A 3 -2.63 8.60 -19.07
N GLY A 4 -3.82 9.06 -19.47
CA GLY A 4 -4.69 9.85 -18.58
C GLY A 4 -5.27 9.02 -17.43
N ASN A 5 -5.55 7.74 -17.68
CA ASN A 5 -6.08 6.83 -16.67
C ASN A 5 -5.02 6.44 -15.63
N GLN A 6 -3.78 6.21 -16.07
CA GLN A 6 -2.66 5.92 -15.16
C GLN A 6 -2.36 7.10 -14.23
N ASN A 7 -2.43 8.33 -14.73
CA ASN A 7 -2.23 9.52 -13.90
C ASN A 7 -3.36 9.68 -12.86
N ALA A 8 -4.60 9.44 -13.24
CA ALA A 8 -5.73 9.47 -12.32
C ALA A 8 -5.62 8.40 -11.21
N LEU A 9 -5.17 7.19 -11.56
CA LEU A 9 -4.93 6.10 -10.60
C LEU A 9 -3.78 6.45 -9.64
N ARG A 10 -2.67 6.97 -10.17
CA ARG A 10 -1.52 7.44 -9.36
C ARG A 10 -1.95 8.54 -8.39
N HIS A 11 -2.65 9.56 -8.87
CA HIS A 11 -3.15 10.64 -8.02
C HIS A 11 -4.05 10.12 -6.91
N ARG A 12 -4.94 9.16 -7.21
CA ARG A 12 -5.81 8.55 -6.21
C ARG A 12 -5.03 7.78 -5.15
N ALA A 13 -4.01 7.01 -5.55
CA ALA A 13 -3.15 6.27 -4.62
C ALA A 13 -2.44 7.22 -3.65
N ILE A 14 -1.84 8.30 -4.18
CA ILE A 14 -1.20 9.35 -3.38
C ILE A 14 -2.19 9.99 -2.40
N ALA A 15 -3.38 10.38 -2.87
CA ALA A 15 -4.39 11.00 -2.02
C ALA A 15 -4.84 10.07 -0.88
N THR A 16 -4.99 8.77 -1.16
CA THR A 16 -5.30 7.77 -0.14
C THR A 16 -4.19 7.61 0.88
N ALA A 17 -2.92 7.54 0.44
CA ALA A 17 -1.77 7.41 1.34
C ALA A 17 -1.63 8.64 2.26
N LEU A 18 -1.74 9.85 1.70
CA LEU A 18 -1.71 11.09 2.48
C LEU A 18 -2.86 11.19 3.50
N ALA A 19 -4.07 10.78 3.13
CA ALA A 19 -5.20 10.78 4.05
C ALA A 19 -4.99 9.80 5.22
N ALA A 20 -4.48 8.60 4.94
CA ALA A 20 -4.17 7.61 5.98
C ALA A 20 -3.04 8.10 6.91
N GLU A 21 -2.01 8.73 6.35
CA GLU A 21 -0.91 9.32 7.11
C GLU A 21 -1.38 10.43 8.04
N LEU A 22 -2.16 11.40 7.52
CA LEU A 22 -2.69 12.51 8.31
C LEU A 22 -3.58 12.01 9.46
N GLN A 23 -4.41 11.00 9.20
CA GLN A 23 -5.23 10.39 10.25
C GLN A 23 -4.36 9.75 11.34
N ARG A 24 -3.33 8.97 10.95
CA ARG A 24 -2.41 8.36 11.92
C ARG A 24 -1.69 9.41 12.77
N GLN A 25 -1.26 10.52 12.18
CA GLN A 25 -0.62 11.61 12.93
C GLN A 25 -1.60 12.29 13.91
N ALA A 26 -2.85 12.48 13.50
CA ALA A 26 -3.89 13.01 14.37
C ALA A 26 -4.18 12.07 15.55
N ASP A 27 -4.31 10.76 15.28
CA ASP A 27 -4.58 9.73 16.31
C ASP A 27 -3.41 9.61 17.30
N ASN A 28 -2.18 9.81 16.84
CA ASN A 28 -0.98 9.83 17.68
C ASN A 28 -0.79 11.15 18.45
N GLY A 29 -1.71 12.11 18.29
CA GLY A 29 -1.66 13.40 18.99
C GLY A 29 -0.51 14.30 18.50
N SER A 30 -0.08 14.15 17.25
CA SER A 30 1.01 14.96 16.72
C SER A 30 0.61 16.44 16.70
N SER A 31 1.36 17.28 17.41
CA SER A 31 1.10 18.73 17.47
C SER A 31 1.49 19.46 16.18
N ARG A 32 2.24 18.79 15.30
CA ARG A 32 2.69 19.28 14.00
C ARG A 32 2.57 18.18 12.96
N ILE A 33 2.46 18.59 11.70
CA ILE A 33 2.53 17.68 10.58
C ILE A 33 3.97 17.17 10.44
N ASP A 34 4.13 15.86 10.49
CA ASP A 34 5.38 15.19 10.13
C ASP A 34 5.43 15.05 8.61
N VAL A 35 6.18 15.95 7.98
CA VAL A 35 6.32 16.05 6.53
C VAL A 35 7.15 14.89 5.96
N GLU A 36 8.11 14.37 6.72
CA GLU A 36 8.94 13.24 6.28
C GLU A 36 8.09 11.97 6.21
N ALA A 37 7.21 11.76 7.20
CA ALA A 37 6.26 10.66 7.15
C ALA A 37 5.29 10.77 5.96
N LEU A 38 4.85 11.98 5.61
CA LEU A 38 4.05 12.21 4.40
C LEU A 38 4.83 11.92 3.12
N ALA A 39 6.10 12.32 3.04
CA ALA A 39 6.96 12.03 1.90
C ALA A 39 7.13 10.52 1.72
N SER A 40 7.41 9.79 2.80
CA SER A 40 7.49 8.32 2.78
C SER A 40 6.20 7.68 2.30
N ALA A 41 5.03 8.16 2.76
CA ALA A 41 3.74 7.63 2.31
C ALA A 41 3.48 7.88 0.82
N VAL A 42 3.99 8.99 0.26
CA VAL A 42 3.95 9.25 -1.18
C VAL A 42 4.86 8.28 -1.91
N ASP A 43 6.10 8.08 -1.46
CA ASP A 43 7.04 7.17 -2.11
C ASP A 43 6.49 5.74 -2.19
N ASP A 44 5.90 5.24 -1.09
CA ASP A 44 5.24 3.93 -1.04
C ASP A 44 4.04 3.84 -2.01
N ALA A 45 3.30 4.95 -2.21
CA ALA A 45 2.20 5.01 -3.16
C ALA A 45 2.66 5.07 -4.62
N LEU A 46 3.89 5.56 -4.87
CA LEU A 46 4.49 5.64 -6.20
C LEU A 46 5.13 4.33 -6.64
N ASP A 47 5.68 3.58 -5.68
CA ASP A 47 6.29 2.27 -5.90
C ASP A 47 5.68 1.23 -4.95
N PRO A 48 4.41 0.83 -5.18
CA PRO A 48 3.81 -0.23 -4.39
C PRO A 48 4.58 -1.52 -4.70
N GLY A 49 5.40 -1.96 -3.74
CA GLY A 49 6.16 -3.19 -3.85
C GLY A 49 5.29 -4.35 -4.33
N ALA A 50 5.90 -5.30 -5.05
CA ALA A 50 5.19 -6.44 -5.59
C ALA A 50 4.33 -7.10 -4.49
N PRO A 51 3.05 -7.43 -4.76
CA PRO A 51 2.22 -8.11 -3.78
C PRO A 51 2.96 -9.34 -3.28
N ILE A 52 3.12 -9.49 -1.97
CA ILE A 52 3.66 -10.72 -1.40
C ILE A 52 2.68 -11.82 -1.79
N ALA A 53 3.06 -12.61 -2.79
CA ALA A 53 2.28 -13.76 -3.21
C ALA A 53 2.39 -14.82 -2.11
N GLU A 54 1.46 -14.80 -1.17
CA GLU A 54 1.19 -15.93 -0.27
C GLU A 54 0.49 -17.06 -1.07
N GLY A 55 1.12 -17.48 -2.16
CA GLY A 55 0.77 -18.72 -2.85
C GLY A 55 1.47 -19.86 -2.12
N LYS A 56 0.74 -20.61 -1.28
CA LYS A 56 1.19 -21.94 -0.85
C LYS A 56 1.64 -22.71 -2.08
N ARG A 57 2.81 -23.35 -2.02
CA ARG A 57 3.31 -24.11 -3.16
C ARG A 57 2.40 -25.34 -3.35
N PRO A 58 2.07 -25.75 -4.58
CA PRO A 58 1.22 -26.92 -4.82
C PRO A 58 1.70 -28.21 -4.11
N ALA A 59 3.00 -28.29 -3.80
CA ALA A 59 3.59 -29.39 -3.04
C ALA A 59 3.04 -29.55 -1.60
N GLU A 60 2.37 -28.54 -1.05
CA GLU A 60 1.79 -28.56 0.31
C GLU A 60 0.31 -28.99 0.33
N LEU A 61 -0.31 -29.22 -0.84
CA LEU A 61 -1.73 -29.57 -0.97
C LEU A 61 -1.99 -31.08 -1.15
N ASN A 62 -0.94 -31.91 -1.21
CA ASN A 62 -1.03 -33.34 -1.51
C ASN A 62 -0.74 -34.30 -0.33
N SER A 63 -0.58 -33.80 0.91
CA SER A 63 -0.22 -34.64 2.07
C SER A 63 -1.39 -35.02 2.99
N THR A 64 -2.64 -34.85 2.57
CA THR A 64 -3.83 -35.20 3.38
C THR A 64 -4.89 -35.90 2.54
N ASN A 65 -4.54 -37.03 1.94
CA ASN A 65 -5.51 -38.03 1.48
C ASN A 65 -4.77 -39.35 1.15
N ASP A 66 -4.33 -40.05 2.19
CA ASP A 66 -4.11 -41.50 2.15
C ASP A 66 -4.67 -42.03 3.47
N ASP A 67 -5.95 -42.42 3.44
CA ASP A 67 -6.72 -43.10 4.50
C ASP A 67 -7.05 -44.52 3.98
#